data_AF-A0A1F8RL25-F1
#
_entry.id   AF-A0A1F8RL25-F1
#
_cell.length_a   1.000
_cell.length_b   1.000
_cell.length_c   1.000
_cell.angle_alpha   90.00
_cell.angle_beta   90.00
_cell.angle_gamma   90.00
#
_symmetry.space_group_name_H-M   'P 1'
#
loop_
_entity.id
_entity.type
_entity.pdbx_description
1 polymer ?
#
loop_
_entity_poly.entity_id
_entity_poly.type
_entity_poly.pdbx_seq_one_letter_code
_entity_poly.pdbx_strand_id
1 'polypeptide(L)'
;MDAPTFQDVILALQAYWAKQGCLLWQPVNTEVGAGTMNPATFLRVLGPEPWRVGYMEPSVRPADGRYGENPNRLGQFFQYQVILKPDPGNPLELFLQSLEALGVSLRDNDVRFVEDNWAAPALGAWGLGWEVWLNGQEITQFTYFQQAGGIELKVPSVEITYGIERILMALQRSTHFKEIRWTGDLTYGEMFLQSEVENSRYNFEVADVERLREVYTHYDGEARAALATGLVLPAHSYLLKCSHTFNVLDARGAVGVTERAQFFGRMRELAAQVAQAYLAQREQAGFPLVGKFPVARSAQRSAVELGAAPKKPAPFVLEVGVEELPADDLETAQRWMRESFERDVLAANDLAHGAVRVAATPRRLIVLVEELAPSSTESEKVERGPHEAAAFDAHGQPTPALLGWARKMGVPNGLLNRDLLSEVGGKRYVTFTRHVGGRPAAEVLIEAMPRWLD
;
A
#
# COMPACT_ATOMS: atom_id res chain seq x y z
N MET A 1 28.27 -13.99 -16.22
CA MET A 1 28.58 -12.55 -16.30
C MET A 1 29.27 -12.18 -15.01
N ASP A 2 30.27 -11.31 -15.07
CA ASP A 2 30.85 -10.75 -13.85
C ASP A 2 29.79 -9.95 -13.08
N ALA A 3 29.86 -9.98 -11.75
CA ALA A 3 28.93 -9.24 -10.90
C ALA A 3 29.03 -7.72 -11.17
N PRO A 4 27.89 -7.00 -11.22
CA PRO A 4 27.86 -5.58 -11.57
C PRO A 4 28.65 -4.73 -10.58
N THR A 5 29.25 -3.65 -11.06
CA THR A 5 29.88 -2.63 -10.21
C THR A 5 28.83 -1.71 -9.59
N PHE A 6 29.22 -0.89 -8.61
CA PHE A 6 28.32 0.12 -8.03
C PHE A 6 27.77 1.08 -9.08
N GLN A 7 28.61 1.50 -10.03
CA GLN A 7 28.21 2.35 -11.13
C GLN A 7 27.18 1.67 -12.06
N ASP A 8 27.36 0.38 -12.34
CA ASP A 8 26.41 -0.38 -13.17
C ASP A 8 25.03 -0.46 -12.51
N VAL A 9 24.97 -0.66 -11.18
CA VAL A 9 23.70 -0.72 -10.43
C VAL A 9 22.93 0.60 -10.50
N ILE A 10 23.63 1.75 -10.36
CA ILE A 10 23.00 3.07 -10.50
C ILE A 10 22.35 3.19 -11.88
N LEU A 11 23.10 2.90 -12.94
CA LEU A 11 22.62 3.02 -14.32
C LEU A 11 21.47 2.05 -14.60
N ALA A 12 21.56 0.81 -14.13
CA ALA A 12 20.55 -0.21 -14.34
C ALA A 12 19.23 0.14 -13.64
N LEU A 13 19.26 0.59 -12.37
CA LEU A 13 18.04 1.00 -11.65
C LEU A 13 17.41 2.24 -12.27
N GLN A 14 18.20 3.24 -12.63
CA GLN A 14 17.70 4.45 -13.31
C GLN A 14 17.05 4.10 -14.65
N ALA A 15 17.72 3.31 -15.48
CA ALA A 15 17.18 2.89 -16.78
C ALA A 15 15.90 2.05 -16.62
N TYR A 16 15.89 1.11 -15.66
CA TYR A 16 14.74 0.26 -15.38
C TYR A 16 13.53 1.09 -14.93
N TRP A 17 13.67 1.91 -13.90
CA TRP A 17 12.56 2.68 -13.36
C TRP A 17 12.07 3.78 -14.32
N ALA A 18 12.97 4.36 -15.11
CA ALA A 18 12.56 5.25 -16.21
C ALA A 18 11.68 4.51 -17.23
N LYS A 19 12.05 3.27 -17.61
CA LYS A 19 11.23 2.42 -18.49
C LYS A 19 9.88 2.05 -17.87
N GLN A 20 9.82 1.89 -16.55
CA GLN A 20 8.57 1.70 -15.81
C GLN A 20 7.74 2.98 -15.70
N GLY A 21 8.18 4.12 -16.24
CA GLY A 21 7.43 5.38 -16.26
C GLY A 21 7.68 6.30 -15.07
N CYS A 22 8.77 6.09 -14.32
CA CYS A 22 9.21 7.02 -13.28
C CYS A 22 9.98 8.20 -13.87
N LEU A 23 9.72 9.40 -13.33
CA LEU A 23 10.64 10.52 -13.43
C LEU A 23 11.96 10.15 -12.73
N LEU A 24 13.10 10.47 -13.33
CA LEU A 24 14.38 10.38 -12.63
C LEU A 24 14.63 11.68 -11.86
N TRP A 25 14.76 11.56 -10.54
CA TRP A 25 15.04 12.68 -9.64
C TRP A 25 16.49 12.66 -9.16
N GLN A 26 16.88 13.71 -8.45
CA GLN A 26 18.25 13.89 -7.96
C GLN A 26 18.29 13.85 -6.43
N PRO A 27 19.43 13.44 -5.85
CA PRO A 27 19.66 13.58 -4.42
C PRO A 27 19.32 14.98 -3.91
N VAL A 28 18.79 15.07 -2.70
CA VAL A 28 18.59 16.39 -2.07
C VAL A 28 19.96 16.96 -1.68
N ASN A 29 20.10 18.28 -1.80
CA ASN A 29 21.37 18.97 -1.56
C ASN A 29 21.64 19.29 -0.07
N THR A 30 21.08 18.49 0.84
CA THR A 30 21.29 18.57 2.29
C THR A 30 21.26 17.16 2.87
N GLU A 31 21.81 16.99 4.07
CA GLU A 31 21.87 15.70 4.74
C GLU A 31 20.46 15.21 5.11
N VAL A 32 20.16 13.97 4.74
CA VAL A 32 18.91 13.27 5.09
C VAL A 32 19.22 11.86 5.55
N GLY A 33 18.41 11.31 6.45
CA GLY A 33 18.58 9.94 6.95
C GLY A 33 17.96 8.85 6.06
N ALA A 34 17.14 9.26 5.08
CA ALA A 34 16.47 8.39 4.11
C ALA A 34 15.93 9.20 2.92
N GLY A 35 15.74 8.52 1.78
CA GLY A 35 15.05 9.02 0.58
C GLY A 35 13.64 9.52 0.85
N THR A 36 12.96 8.96 1.86
CA THR A 36 11.65 9.42 2.34
C THR A 36 11.62 10.92 2.68
N MET A 37 12.73 11.46 3.20
CA MET A 37 12.82 12.85 3.65
C MET A 37 12.95 13.85 2.48
N ASN A 38 13.37 13.39 1.30
CA ASN A 38 13.47 14.24 0.11
C ASN A 38 12.09 14.83 -0.22
N PRO A 39 11.98 16.12 -0.61
CA PRO A 39 10.71 16.70 -1.03
C PRO A 39 10.03 15.95 -2.18
N ALA A 40 10.77 15.22 -3.01
CA ALA A 40 10.22 14.34 -4.04
C ALA A 40 9.49 13.11 -3.50
N THR A 41 9.64 12.78 -2.21
CA THR A 41 8.81 11.79 -1.50
C THR A 41 7.89 12.47 -0.52
N PHE A 42 8.41 13.02 0.59
CA PHE A 42 7.61 13.51 1.73
C PHE A 42 6.46 14.44 1.33
N LEU A 43 6.71 15.39 0.41
CA LEU A 43 5.68 16.31 -0.04
C LEU A 43 4.81 15.72 -1.16
N ARG A 44 5.36 14.89 -2.03
CA ARG A 44 4.67 14.38 -3.23
C ARG A 44 3.73 13.20 -2.95
N VAL A 45 3.92 12.49 -1.84
CA VAL A 45 2.95 11.49 -1.38
C VAL A 45 1.62 12.15 -0.93
N LEU A 46 1.63 13.44 -0.60
CA LEU A 46 0.44 14.19 -0.20
C LEU A 46 -0.52 14.49 -1.36
N GLY A 47 -1.81 14.56 -1.06
CA GLY A 47 -2.85 14.97 -2.02
C GLY A 47 -3.18 13.93 -3.10
N PRO A 48 -4.07 14.27 -4.05
CA PRO A 48 -4.56 13.34 -5.08
C PRO A 48 -3.66 13.23 -6.32
N GLU A 49 -2.64 14.08 -6.44
CA GLU A 49 -1.78 14.11 -7.62
C GLU A 49 -1.00 12.79 -7.75
N PRO A 50 -1.03 12.13 -8.93
CA PRO A 50 -0.19 10.97 -9.20
C PRO A 50 1.28 11.40 -9.26
N TRP A 51 2.16 10.51 -8.81
CA TRP A 51 3.58 10.77 -8.75
C TRP A 51 4.37 9.46 -8.85
N ARG A 52 5.26 9.37 -9.84
CA ARG A 52 6.12 8.19 -10.03
C ARG A 52 7.54 8.66 -10.21
N VAL A 53 8.43 8.32 -9.29
CA VAL A 53 9.79 8.87 -9.25
C VAL A 53 10.79 7.79 -8.82
N GLY A 54 12.01 7.83 -9.37
CA GLY A 54 13.14 6.99 -8.98
C GLY A 54 14.41 7.83 -8.87
N TYR A 55 15.22 7.64 -7.82
CA TYR A 55 16.46 8.40 -7.62
C TYR A 55 17.41 7.77 -6.62
N MET A 56 18.69 8.15 -6.70
CA MET A 56 19.68 7.87 -5.64
C MET A 56 19.50 8.87 -4.48
N GLU A 57 19.65 8.41 -3.25
CA GLU A 57 19.72 9.26 -2.06
C GLU A 57 20.88 8.82 -1.14
N PRO A 58 21.98 9.59 -1.10
CA PRO A 58 23.01 9.45 -0.07
C PRO A 58 22.37 9.76 1.30
N SER A 59 22.28 8.75 2.14
CA SER A 59 21.61 8.80 3.44
C SER A 59 22.63 8.81 4.57
N VAL A 60 22.48 9.73 5.51
CA VAL A 60 23.39 9.95 6.63
C VAL A 60 22.68 9.66 7.95
N ARG A 61 23.17 8.66 8.67
CA ARG A 61 22.71 8.23 10.00
C ARG A 61 23.88 8.29 10.98
N PRO A 62 24.12 9.44 11.65
CA PRO A 62 25.25 9.64 12.56
C PRO A 62 25.47 8.51 13.59
N ALA A 63 24.39 8.00 14.18
CA ALA A 63 24.45 6.92 15.19
C ALA A 63 24.88 5.55 14.62
N ASP A 64 24.81 5.36 13.31
CA ASP A 64 25.21 4.13 12.63
C ASP A 64 26.71 4.09 12.30
N GLY A 65 27.46 5.17 12.49
CA GLY A 65 28.91 5.20 12.23
C GLY A 65 29.67 4.13 13.03
N ARG A 66 30.64 3.45 12.39
CA ARG A 66 31.43 2.38 13.03
C ARG A 66 32.93 2.48 12.73
N TYR A 67 33.43 3.69 12.46
CA TYR A 67 34.85 3.94 12.16
C TYR A 67 35.40 3.07 11.00
N GLY A 68 34.51 2.60 10.12
CA GLY A 68 34.85 1.68 9.04
C GLY A 68 35.27 0.28 9.51
N GLU A 69 35.08 -0.09 10.77
CA GLU A 69 35.42 -1.42 11.31
C GLU A 69 34.31 -2.44 11.10
N ASN A 70 33.05 -1.98 11.03
CA ASN A 70 31.92 -2.87 10.79
C ASN A 70 31.76 -3.16 9.29
N PRO A 71 31.51 -4.42 8.90
CA PRO A 71 31.39 -4.79 7.49
C PRO A 71 30.11 -4.28 6.80
N ASN A 72 29.03 -4.03 7.56
CA ASN A 72 27.67 -3.83 7.03
C ASN A 72 26.96 -2.57 7.54
N ARG A 73 27.49 -1.92 8.58
CA ARG A 73 26.88 -0.73 9.19
C ARG A 73 27.77 0.49 8.96
N LEU A 74 27.17 1.52 8.39
CA LEU A 74 27.81 2.74 7.91
C LEU A 74 27.06 3.96 8.45
N GLY A 75 27.80 5.03 8.77
CA GLY A 75 27.21 6.33 9.07
C GLY A 75 26.65 7.04 7.83
N GLN A 76 27.21 6.75 6.64
CA GLN A 76 26.69 7.19 5.36
C GLN A 76 26.63 6.03 4.37
N PHE A 77 25.49 5.87 3.69
CA PHE A 77 25.26 4.83 2.69
C PHE A 77 24.31 5.35 1.61
N PHE A 78 24.12 4.59 0.54
CA PHE A 78 23.34 4.99 -0.62
C PHE A 78 22.06 4.20 -0.74
N GLN A 79 20.94 4.92 -0.68
CA GLN A 79 19.65 4.37 -1.05
C GLN A 79 19.40 4.59 -2.54
N TYR A 80 18.68 3.66 -3.16
CA TYR A 80 17.88 4.00 -4.32
C TYR A 80 16.43 4.04 -3.87
N GLN A 81 15.73 5.11 -4.20
CA GLN A 81 14.39 5.42 -3.71
C GLN A 81 13.44 5.41 -4.89
N VAL A 82 12.30 4.74 -4.71
CA VAL A 82 11.19 4.75 -5.67
C VAL A 82 9.91 5.10 -4.95
N ILE A 83 9.10 5.97 -5.56
CA ILE A 83 7.71 6.19 -5.16
C ILE A 83 6.81 5.89 -6.35
N LEU A 84 5.78 5.07 -6.13
CA LEU A 84 4.71 4.79 -7.07
C LEU A 84 3.38 5.23 -6.46
N LYS A 85 2.80 6.31 -7.00
CA LYS A 85 1.52 6.85 -6.55
C LYS A 85 0.61 7.12 -7.77
N PRO A 86 -0.60 6.54 -7.83
CA PRO A 86 -1.11 5.50 -6.92
C PRO A 86 -0.29 4.21 -7.00
N ASP A 87 -0.52 3.31 -6.05
CA ASP A 87 -0.15 1.90 -6.18
C ASP A 87 -0.57 1.34 -7.56
N PRO A 88 0.36 0.75 -8.35
CA PRO A 88 0.04 0.15 -9.65
C PRO A 88 -0.72 -1.18 -9.58
N GLY A 89 -0.83 -1.80 -8.40
CA GLY A 89 -1.49 -3.10 -8.18
C GLY A 89 -0.63 -4.33 -8.52
N ASN A 90 0.63 -4.10 -8.88
CA ASN A 90 1.66 -5.13 -9.08
C ASN A 90 3.08 -4.66 -8.65
N PRO A 91 3.24 -3.83 -7.59
CA PRO A 91 4.52 -3.20 -7.27
C PRO A 91 5.56 -4.22 -6.79
N LEU A 92 5.14 -5.34 -6.18
CA LEU A 92 6.03 -6.45 -5.83
C LEU A 92 6.69 -7.09 -7.06
N GLU A 93 5.91 -7.36 -8.12
CA GLU A 93 6.50 -7.89 -9.36
C GLU A 93 7.44 -6.89 -10.03
N LEU A 94 7.10 -5.60 -10.01
CA LEU A 94 7.98 -4.55 -10.52
C LEU A 94 9.31 -4.47 -9.75
N PHE A 95 9.27 -4.67 -8.43
CA PHE A 95 10.46 -4.75 -7.59
C PHE A 95 11.30 -5.99 -7.93
N LEU A 96 10.69 -7.18 -7.96
CA LEU A 96 11.39 -8.43 -8.27
C LEU A 96 12.06 -8.41 -9.66
N GLN A 97 11.37 -7.87 -10.67
CA GLN A 97 11.93 -7.66 -12.01
C GLN A 97 13.09 -6.65 -12.02
N SER A 98 13.10 -5.68 -11.09
CA SER A 98 14.24 -4.76 -10.93
C SER A 98 15.48 -5.48 -10.38
N LEU A 99 15.31 -6.45 -9.48
CA LEU A 99 16.41 -7.29 -8.99
C LEU A 99 16.97 -8.18 -10.12
N GLU A 100 16.09 -8.76 -10.95
CA GLU A 100 16.52 -9.50 -12.15
C GLU A 100 17.30 -8.61 -13.13
N ALA A 101 16.88 -7.34 -13.30
CA ALA A 101 17.61 -6.36 -14.11
C ALA A 101 19.01 -6.03 -13.54
N LEU A 102 19.24 -6.23 -12.24
CA LEU A 102 20.55 -6.15 -11.59
C LEU A 102 21.36 -7.46 -11.69
N GLY A 103 20.81 -8.51 -12.29
CA GLY A 103 21.45 -9.82 -12.42
C GLY A 103 21.21 -10.76 -11.23
N VAL A 104 20.26 -10.45 -10.33
CA VAL A 104 19.83 -11.39 -9.29
C VAL A 104 18.97 -12.48 -9.93
N SER A 105 19.38 -13.74 -9.78
CA SER A 105 18.54 -14.89 -10.16
C SER A 105 17.56 -15.21 -9.03
N LEU A 106 16.26 -14.91 -9.21
CA LEU A 106 15.23 -15.22 -8.21
C LEU A 106 15.04 -16.73 -7.98
N ARG A 107 15.54 -17.56 -8.90
CA ARG A 107 15.53 -19.02 -8.76
C ARG A 107 16.63 -19.53 -7.84
N ASP A 108 17.80 -18.90 -7.91
CA ASP A 108 19.01 -19.36 -7.21
C ASP A 108 19.24 -18.64 -5.88
N ASN A 109 18.40 -17.63 -5.58
CA ASN A 109 18.51 -16.81 -4.38
C ASN A 109 17.20 -16.84 -3.58
N ASP A 110 17.32 -16.89 -2.26
CA ASP A 110 16.19 -16.86 -1.34
C ASP A 110 15.77 -15.42 -1.07
N VAL A 111 14.66 -15.00 -1.68
CA VAL A 111 14.05 -13.67 -1.48
C VAL A 111 12.82 -13.80 -0.60
N ARG A 112 12.90 -13.24 0.60
CA ARG A 112 11.82 -13.28 1.60
C ARG A 112 11.30 -11.88 1.88
N PHE A 113 10.00 -11.79 2.12
CA PHE A 113 9.32 -10.59 2.57
C PHE A 113 8.91 -10.82 4.02
N VAL A 114 9.52 -10.08 4.92
CA VAL A 114 9.29 -10.17 6.36
C VAL A 114 8.48 -8.95 6.74
N GLU A 115 7.30 -9.17 7.34
CA GLU A 115 6.42 -8.07 7.73
C GLU A 115 7.15 -7.12 8.69
N ASP A 116 7.18 -5.85 8.33
CA ASP A 116 7.68 -4.78 9.20
C ASP A 116 7.01 -3.46 8.85
N ASN A 117 6.34 -2.88 9.84
CA ASN A 117 5.65 -1.61 9.69
C ASN A 117 6.64 -0.47 9.91
N TRP A 118 6.71 0.43 8.93
CA TRP A 118 7.66 1.54 8.98
C TRP A 118 7.04 2.80 9.57
N ALA A 119 7.81 3.52 10.39
CA ALA A 119 7.44 4.83 10.89
C ALA A 119 8.64 5.78 10.97
N ALA A 120 8.41 7.05 10.60
CA ALA A 120 9.29 8.19 10.89
C ALA A 120 8.59 9.17 11.83
N PRO A 121 8.74 9.02 13.16
CA PRO A 121 8.04 9.83 14.15
C PRO A 121 8.29 11.33 14.03
N ALA A 122 9.49 11.74 13.59
CA ALA A 122 9.86 13.14 13.39
C ALA A 122 9.14 13.79 12.20
N LEU A 123 8.73 13.00 11.20
CA LEU A 123 7.98 13.46 10.03
C LEU A 123 6.48 13.22 10.15
N GLY A 124 6.02 12.54 11.20
CA GLY A 124 4.62 12.14 11.33
C GLY A 124 4.14 11.26 10.17
N ALA A 125 5.06 10.44 9.62
CA ALA A 125 4.81 9.54 8.51
C ALA A 125 4.92 8.08 8.97
N TRP A 126 4.04 7.22 8.46
CA TRP A 126 4.07 5.79 8.71
C TRP A 126 3.33 5.02 7.61
N GLY A 127 3.65 3.74 7.50
CA GLY A 127 3.04 2.85 6.53
C GLY A 127 3.18 1.38 6.91
N LEU A 128 2.39 0.55 6.24
CA LEU A 128 2.48 -0.92 6.34
C LEU A 128 3.49 -1.43 5.32
N GLY A 129 4.16 -2.55 5.58
CA GLY A 129 5.03 -3.11 4.55
C GLY A 129 5.91 -4.27 5.01
N TRP A 130 7.03 -4.41 4.32
CA TRP A 130 7.95 -5.52 4.52
C TRP A 130 9.40 -5.05 4.44
N GLU A 131 10.24 -5.68 5.24
CA GLU A 131 11.65 -5.82 4.93
C GLU A 131 11.82 -6.93 3.88
N VAL A 132 12.60 -6.66 2.85
CA VAL A 132 12.99 -7.67 1.85
C VAL A 132 14.37 -8.19 2.16
N TRP A 133 14.47 -9.50 2.35
CA TRP A 133 15.71 -10.20 2.65
C TRP A 133 16.17 -11.04 1.46
N LEU A 134 17.43 -10.88 1.07
CA LEU A 134 18.11 -11.66 0.05
C LEU A 134 19.20 -12.51 0.70
N ASN A 135 19.04 -13.84 0.68
CA ASN A 135 19.99 -14.79 1.28
C ASN A 135 20.37 -14.47 2.74
N GLY A 136 19.40 -14.00 3.54
CA GLY A 136 19.63 -13.66 4.94
C GLY A 136 20.23 -12.27 5.19
N GLN A 137 20.24 -11.39 4.19
CA GLN A 137 20.55 -9.97 4.34
C GLN A 137 19.38 -9.10 3.90
N GLU A 138 18.90 -8.22 4.77
CA GLU A 138 17.90 -7.20 4.44
C GLU A 138 18.47 -6.22 3.39
N ILE A 139 17.85 -6.16 2.20
CA ILE A 139 18.31 -5.36 1.05
C ILE A 139 17.35 -4.23 0.66
N THR A 140 16.11 -4.24 1.12
CA THR A 140 15.11 -3.26 0.71
C THR A 140 14.04 -3.12 1.79
N GLN A 141 13.57 -1.88 1.99
CA GLN A 141 12.31 -1.62 2.69
C GLN A 141 11.21 -1.36 1.66
N PHE A 142 10.07 -2.02 1.84
CA PHE A 142 8.86 -1.80 1.08
C PHE A 142 7.82 -1.17 2.02
N THR A 143 7.13 -0.10 1.60
CA THR A 143 6.19 0.61 2.47
C THR A 143 5.01 1.20 1.71
N TYR A 144 3.79 0.84 2.10
CA TYR A 144 2.54 1.48 1.73
C TYR A 144 2.23 2.62 2.70
N PHE A 145 2.51 3.85 2.29
CA PHE A 145 2.23 5.02 3.13
C PHE A 145 0.73 5.12 3.45
N GLN A 146 0.43 5.15 4.75
CA GLN A 146 -0.89 5.44 5.27
C GLN A 146 -1.00 6.92 5.66
N GLN A 147 0.11 7.50 6.13
CA GLN A 147 0.16 8.87 6.61
C GLN A 147 1.49 9.53 6.28
N ALA A 148 1.47 10.83 6.01
CA ALA A 148 2.65 11.68 5.95
C ALA A 148 2.35 13.08 6.53
N GLY A 149 3.24 13.61 7.38
CA GLY A 149 3.03 14.93 8.00
C GLY A 149 1.75 15.00 8.84
N GLY A 150 1.31 13.91 9.45
CA GLY A 150 0.02 13.89 10.18
C GLY A 150 -1.23 13.77 9.30
N ILE A 151 -1.07 13.72 7.97
CA ILE A 151 -2.18 13.69 7.00
C ILE A 151 -2.37 12.26 6.49
N GLU A 152 -3.57 11.72 6.64
CA GLU A 152 -3.98 10.43 6.08
C GLU A 152 -4.04 10.49 4.54
N LEU A 153 -3.44 9.50 3.88
CA LEU A 153 -3.35 9.46 2.43
C LEU A 153 -4.54 8.69 1.83
N LYS A 154 -5.43 9.38 1.13
CA LYS A 154 -6.54 8.76 0.40
C LYS A 154 -6.10 7.90 -0.80
N VAL A 155 -4.93 8.21 -1.35
CA VAL A 155 -4.34 7.49 -2.46
C VAL A 155 -3.03 6.89 -1.94
N PRO A 156 -2.97 5.58 -1.66
CA PRO A 156 -1.78 4.97 -1.11
C PRO A 156 -0.61 5.14 -2.09
N SER A 157 0.55 5.44 -1.52
CA SER A 157 1.81 5.52 -2.24
C SER A 157 2.69 4.36 -1.83
N VAL A 158 3.28 3.67 -2.80
CA VAL A 158 4.25 2.61 -2.56
C VAL A 158 5.64 3.20 -2.57
N GLU A 159 6.37 3.02 -1.48
CA GLU A 159 7.78 3.30 -1.34
C GLU A 159 8.59 2.01 -1.43
N ILE A 160 9.62 2.04 -2.28
CA ILE A 160 10.59 0.95 -2.43
C ILE A 160 11.98 1.55 -2.26
N THR A 161 12.65 1.15 -1.19
CA THR A 161 13.92 1.75 -0.76
C THR A 161 15.01 0.69 -0.73
N TYR A 162 15.89 0.70 -1.73
CA TYR A 162 16.96 -0.27 -1.90
C TYR A 162 18.20 0.14 -1.10
N GLY A 163 18.81 -0.78 -0.37
CA GLY A 163 20.14 -0.64 0.20
C GLY A 163 21.20 -1.13 -0.78
N ILE A 164 21.81 -0.20 -1.53
CA ILE A 164 22.65 -0.53 -2.69
C ILE A 164 23.91 -1.29 -2.30
N GLU A 165 24.57 -0.92 -1.21
CA GLU A 165 25.76 -1.60 -0.71
C GLU A 165 25.47 -3.06 -0.39
N ARG A 166 24.33 -3.35 0.27
CA ARG A 166 23.97 -4.71 0.66
C ARG A 166 23.63 -5.58 -0.55
N ILE A 167 22.90 -5.03 -1.52
CA ILE A 167 22.64 -5.71 -2.80
C ILE A 167 23.96 -6.06 -3.50
N LEU A 168 24.90 -5.13 -3.54
CA LEU A 168 26.20 -5.34 -4.17
C LEU A 168 27.09 -6.31 -3.40
N MET A 169 27.08 -6.28 -2.07
CA MET A 169 27.81 -7.27 -1.28
C MET A 169 27.31 -8.68 -1.57
N ALA A 170 25.99 -8.87 -1.71
CA ALA A 170 25.41 -10.14 -2.10
C ALA A 170 25.82 -10.56 -3.53
N LEU A 171 25.72 -9.66 -4.50
CA LEU A 171 26.04 -9.93 -5.91
C LEU A 171 27.54 -10.17 -6.16
N GLN A 172 28.40 -9.36 -5.56
CA GLN A 172 29.86 -9.43 -5.71
C GLN A 172 30.50 -10.45 -4.75
N ARG A 173 29.71 -11.01 -3.80
CA ARG A 173 30.17 -11.91 -2.73
C ARG A 173 31.24 -11.27 -1.85
N SER A 174 31.11 -9.96 -1.61
CA SER A 174 31.99 -9.19 -0.73
C SER A 174 31.63 -9.43 0.73
N THR A 175 32.62 -9.57 1.60
CA THR A 175 32.38 -9.76 3.04
C THR A 175 32.39 -8.46 3.81
N HIS A 176 32.87 -7.39 3.20
CA HIS A 176 32.97 -6.06 3.79
C HIS A 176 32.62 -5.00 2.75
N PHE A 177 31.91 -3.94 3.15
CA PHE A 177 31.56 -2.84 2.24
C PHE A 177 32.76 -2.24 1.50
N LYS A 178 33.97 -2.25 2.09
CA LYS A 178 35.18 -1.68 1.49
C LYS A 178 35.57 -2.38 0.19
N GLU A 179 35.23 -3.65 0.06
CA GLU A 179 35.60 -4.51 -1.07
C GLU A 179 34.65 -4.34 -2.25
N ILE A 180 33.53 -3.63 -2.08
CA ILE A 180 32.57 -3.40 -3.16
C ILE A 180 33.29 -2.66 -4.29
N ARG A 181 33.26 -3.23 -5.49
CA ARG A 181 33.78 -2.60 -6.70
C ARG A 181 32.86 -1.45 -7.10
N TRP A 182 33.40 -0.24 -7.06
CA TRP A 182 32.71 0.95 -7.55
C TRP A 182 32.76 1.04 -9.07
N THR A 183 33.95 0.82 -9.64
CA THR A 183 34.20 0.59 -11.07
C THR A 183 35.10 -0.65 -11.23
N GLY A 184 35.65 -0.91 -12.43
CA GLY A 184 36.63 -1.98 -12.65
C GLY A 184 37.91 -1.83 -11.82
N ASP A 185 38.34 -0.60 -11.55
CA ASP A 185 39.65 -0.29 -10.96
C ASP A 185 39.58 0.45 -9.60
N LEU A 186 38.36 0.65 -9.06
CA LEU A 186 38.14 1.44 -7.84
C LEU A 186 37.15 0.73 -6.92
N THR A 187 37.46 0.70 -5.63
CA THR A 187 36.61 0.13 -4.58
C THR A 187 35.91 1.20 -3.76
N TYR A 188 34.81 0.83 -3.10
CA TYR A 188 34.07 1.70 -2.20
C TYR A 188 34.94 2.13 -1.00
N GLY A 189 35.82 1.24 -0.53
CA GLY A 189 36.75 1.53 0.56
C GLY A 189 37.71 2.67 0.22
N GLU A 190 38.27 2.68 -0.99
CA GLU A 190 39.16 3.75 -1.47
C GLU A 190 38.46 5.11 -1.56
N MET A 191 37.14 5.13 -1.77
CA MET A 191 36.36 6.37 -1.85
C MET A 191 35.84 6.87 -0.50
N PHE A 192 35.34 5.96 0.36
CA PHE A 192 34.51 6.34 1.50
C PHE A 192 35.05 5.92 2.87
N LEU A 193 36.09 5.08 2.94
CA LEU A 193 36.59 4.63 4.26
C LEU A 193 37.06 5.80 5.12
N GLN A 194 37.83 6.73 4.54
CA GLN A 194 38.29 7.91 5.26
C GLN A 194 37.12 8.75 5.76
N SER A 195 36.10 8.97 4.91
CA SER A 195 34.89 9.69 5.28
C SER A 195 34.15 9.01 6.45
N GLU A 196 34.00 7.69 6.42
CA GLU A 196 33.34 6.94 7.49
C GLU A 196 34.10 7.05 8.83
N VAL A 197 35.44 7.00 8.80
CA VAL A 197 36.28 7.18 10.00
C VAL A 197 36.14 8.60 10.56
N GLU A 198 36.28 9.62 9.71
CA GLU A 198 36.24 11.02 10.14
C GLU A 198 34.85 11.43 10.63
N ASN A 199 33.79 11.02 9.93
CA ASN A 199 32.41 11.30 10.35
C ASN A 199 32.05 10.56 11.64
N SER A 200 32.49 9.31 11.81
CA SER A 200 32.27 8.58 13.09
C SER A 200 32.93 9.33 14.25
N ARG A 201 34.20 9.71 14.09
CA ARG A 201 34.93 10.48 15.12
C ARG A 201 34.25 11.83 15.39
N TYR A 202 33.78 12.53 14.35
CA TYR A 202 33.06 13.78 14.53
C TYR A 202 31.77 13.58 15.32
N ASN A 203 30.92 12.65 14.88
CA ASN A 203 29.59 12.41 15.43
C ASN A 203 29.62 11.86 16.85
N PHE A 204 30.65 11.12 17.25
CA PHE A 204 30.72 10.51 18.59
C PHE A 204 31.58 11.31 19.56
N GLU A 205 32.62 12.01 19.11
CA GLU A 205 33.64 12.59 20.00
C GLU A 205 33.79 14.10 19.86
N VAL A 206 33.85 14.61 18.63
CA VAL A 206 34.34 15.99 18.36
C VAL A 206 33.21 17.02 18.28
N ALA A 207 32.02 16.64 17.82
CA ALA A 207 30.94 17.59 17.60
C ALA A 207 30.60 18.36 18.88
N ASP A 208 30.54 19.68 18.74
CA ASP A 208 30.29 20.62 19.84
C ASP A 208 28.78 20.66 20.12
N VAL A 209 28.40 20.16 21.29
CA VAL A 209 27.00 20.01 21.69
C VAL A 209 26.30 21.36 21.83
N GLU A 210 26.93 22.34 22.48
CA GLU A 210 26.30 23.64 22.72
C GLU A 210 26.09 24.40 21.42
N ARG A 211 27.12 24.41 20.55
CA ARG A 211 26.99 25.03 19.23
C ARG A 211 25.92 24.35 18.37
N LEU A 212 25.82 23.02 18.40
CA LEU A 212 24.77 22.31 17.64
C LEU A 212 23.36 22.62 18.18
N ARG A 213 23.20 22.86 19.48
CA ARG A 213 21.92 23.31 20.06
C ARG A 213 21.52 24.70 19.59
N GLU A 214 22.47 25.62 19.52
CA GLU A 214 22.26 26.96 18.95
C GLU A 214 21.90 26.88 17.46
N VAL A 215 22.67 26.11 16.68
CA VAL A 215 22.41 25.86 15.25
C VAL A 215 21.02 25.27 15.03
N TYR A 216 20.61 24.28 15.82
CA TYR A 216 19.26 23.72 15.75
C TYR A 216 18.20 24.81 15.95
N THR A 217 18.40 25.66 16.95
CA THR A 217 17.45 26.74 17.30
C THR A 217 17.33 27.75 16.16
N HIS A 218 18.45 28.10 15.52
CA HIS A 218 18.43 28.98 14.35
C HIS A 218 17.73 28.34 13.15
N TYR A 219 17.99 27.07 12.87
CA TYR A 219 17.29 26.37 11.78
C TYR A 219 15.79 26.22 12.02
N ASP A 220 15.36 25.92 13.25
CA ASP A 220 13.93 25.86 13.60
C ASP A 220 13.25 27.23 13.41
N GLY A 221 13.93 28.30 13.84
CA GLY A 221 13.47 29.68 13.64
C GLY A 221 13.29 30.04 12.17
N GLU A 222 14.29 29.74 11.32
CA GLU A 222 14.22 29.99 9.88
C GLU A 222 13.12 29.16 9.19
N ALA A 223 12.94 27.90 9.59
CA ALA A 223 11.87 27.07 9.06
C ALA A 223 10.48 27.68 9.34
N ARG A 224 10.27 28.14 10.58
CA ARG A 224 9.02 28.78 11.00
C ARG A 224 8.80 30.13 10.31
N ALA A 225 9.86 30.94 10.15
CA ALA A 225 9.79 32.21 9.44
C ALA A 225 9.44 32.03 7.95
N ALA A 226 10.08 31.08 7.27
CA ALA A 226 9.76 30.73 5.89
C ALA A 226 8.30 30.26 5.76
N LEU A 227 7.85 29.39 6.65
CA LEU A 227 6.48 28.88 6.65
C LEU A 227 5.44 29.99 6.89
N ALA A 228 5.71 30.92 7.80
CA ALA A 228 4.84 32.06 8.09
C ALA A 228 4.62 32.98 6.87
N THR A 229 5.54 32.97 5.90
CA THR A 229 5.44 33.70 4.63
C THR A 229 4.93 32.84 3.47
N GLY A 230 4.52 31.59 3.74
CA GLY A 230 4.04 30.65 2.73
C GLY A 230 5.15 29.97 1.92
N LEU A 231 6.42 30.09 2.31
CA LEU A 231 7.55 29.48 1.60
C LEU A 231 7.79 28.04 2.10
N VAL A 232 6.99 27.12 1.59
CA VAL A 232 6.95 25.71 2.02
C VAL A 232 8.26 24.95 1.74
N LEU A 233 8.83 25.08 0.54
CA LEU A 233 10.06 24.34 0.19
C LEU A 233 11.26 24.79 1.03
N PRO A 234 11.52 26.09 1.25
CA PRO A 234 12.53 26.53 2.21
C PRO A 234 12.27 26.04 3.64
N ALA A 235 11.02 26.08 4.12
CA ALA A 235 10.66 25.56 5.44
C ALA A 235 10.99 24.07 5.58
N HIS A 236 10.68 23.26 4.55
CA HIS A 236 11.06 21.84 4.50
C HIS A 236 12.57 21.65 4.54
N SER A 237 13.33 22.42 3.77
CA SER A 237 14.80 22.34 3.77
C SER A 237 15.40 22.61 5.15
N TYR A 238 14.88 23.59 5.90
CA TYR A 238 15.35 23.85 7.27
C TYR A 238 14.89 22.78 8.26
N LEU A 239 13.70 22.18 8.08
CA LEU A 239 13.29 20.99 8.84
C LEU A 239 14.28 19.83 8.66
N LEU A 240 14.76 19.58 7.43
CA LEU A 240 15.79 18.55 7.19
C LEU A 240 17.08 18.85 7.95
N LYS A 241 17.50 20.12 7.98
CA LYS A 241 18.67 20.56 8.76
C LYS A 241 18.47 20.38 10.26
N CYS A 242 17.28 20.70 10.79
CA CYS A 242 16.93 20.40 12.18
C CYS A 242 17.05 18.90 12.48
N SER A 243 16.54 18.05 11.59
CA SER A 243 16.59 16.59 11.74
C SER A 243 18.02 16.06 11.74
N HIS A 244 18.87 16.51 10.82
CA HIS A 244 20.27 16.09 10.80
C HIS A 244 21.04 16.58 12.04
N THR A 245 20.88 17.85 12.42
CA THR A 245 21.50 18.40 13.64
C THR A 245 21.08 17.62 14.89
N PHE A 246 19.79 17.26 15.00
CA PHE A 246 19.29 16.39 16.06
C PHE A 246 20.00 15.02 16.05
N ASN A 247 20.14 14.38 14.89
CA ASN A 247 20.78 13.07 14.80
C ASN A 247 22.25 13.12 15.24
N VAL A 248 22.98 14.20 14.96
CA VAL A 248 24.36 14.38 15.44
C VAL A 248 24.38 14.58 16.97
N LEU A 249 23.48 15.40 17.52
CA LEU A 249 23.33 15.57 18.97
C LEU A 249 23.01 14.24 19.67
N ASP A 250 22.14 13.43 19.08
CA ASP A 250 21.75 12.12 19.60
C ASP A 250 22.93 11.14 19.55
N ALA A 251 23.68 11.11 18.44
CA ALA A 251 24.90 10.30 18.31
C ALA A 251 25.99 10.70 19.30
N ARG A 252 26.11 11.99 19.65
CA ARG A 252 27.00 12.46 20.72
C ARG A 252 26.60 11.99 22.12
N GLY A 253 25.43 11.37 22.29
CA GLY A 253 24.90 10.97 23.59
C GLY A 253 24.48 12.16 24.45
N ALA A 254 24.28 13.33 23.83
CA ALA A 254 24.01 14.59 24.52
C ALA A 254 22.51 14.85 24.77
N VAL A 255 21.64 13.98 24.24
CA VAL A 255 20.18 14.13 24.27
C VAL A 255 19.56 13.12 25.23
N GLY A 256 18.99 13.61 26.32
CA GLY A 256 18.24 12.76 27.28
C GLY A 256 16.87 12.33 26.75
N VAL A 257 16.22 11.37 27.40
CA VAL A 257 14.91 10.83 26.96
C VAL A 257 13.83 11.92 26.83
N THR A 258 13.68 12.77 27.84
CA THR A 258 12.71 13.88 27.85
C THR A 258 12.98 14.87 26.73
N GLU A 259 14.26 15.17 26.52
CA GLU A 259 14.68 16.11 25.49
C GLU A 259 14.48 15.56 24.08
N ARG A 260 14.76 14.27 23.87
CA ARG A 260 14.47 13.57 22.61
C ARG A 260 13.00 13.69 22.24
N ALA A 261 12.10 13.50 23.21
CA ALA A 261 10.66 13.68 22.99
C ALA A 261 10.30 15.12 22.58
N GLN A 262 10.96 16.14 23.16
CA GLN A 262 10.77 17.54 22.77
C GLN A 262 11.27 17.84 21.35
N PHE A 263 12.45 17.32 20.97
CA PHE A 263 12.95 17.42 19.61
C PHE A 263 11.99 16.80 18.59
N PHE A 264 11.53 15.57 18.84
CA PHE A 264 10.55 14.93 17.97
C PHE A 264 9.21 15.67 17.94
N GLY A 265 8.74 16.19 19.07
CA GLY A 265 7.52 17.02 19.11
C GLY A 265 7.63 18.24 18.21
N ARG A 266 8.73 19.00 18.32
CA ARG A 266 8.98 20.19 17.49
C ARG A 266 9.08 19.86 15.99
N MET A 267 9.87 18.85 15.64
CA MET A 267 10.02 18.44 14.24
C MET A 267 8.71 17.91 13.66
N ARG A 268 7.95 17.12 14.42
CA ARG A 268 6.65 16.59 13.98
C ARG A 268 5.64 17.70 13.76
N GLU A 269 5.59 18.67 14.65
CA GLU A 269 4.74 19.85 14.52
C GLU A 269 5.10 20.63 13.24
N LEU A 270 6.37 20.93 13.03
CA LEU A 270 6.85 21.64 11.85
C LEU A 270 6.58 20.85 10.55
N ALA A 271 6.85 19.55 10.55
CA ALA A 271 6.57 18.65 9.42
C ALA A 271 5.08 18.64 9.06
N ALA A 272 4.20 18.62 10.07
CA ALA A 272 2.76 18.67 9.84
C ALA A 272 2.31 20.00 9.23
N GLN A 273 2.84 21.13 9.72
CA GLN A 273 2.49 22.43 9.16
C GLN A 273 3.04 22.60 7.73
N VAL A 274 4.26 22.10 7.44
CA VAL A 274 4.82 22.06 6.09
C VAL A 274 3.93 21.22 5.16
N ALA A 275 3.51 20.03 5.59
CA ALA A 275 2.65 19.15 4.81
C ALA A 275 1.27 19.78 4.51
N GLN A 276 0.64 20.39 5.51
CA GLN A 276 -0.64 21.09 5.36
C GLN A 276 -0.51 22.28 4.40
N ALA A 277 0.52 23.12 4.58
CA ALA A 277 0.76 24.27 3.71
C ALA A 277 1.08 23.84 2.27
N TYR A 278 1.86 22.77 2.09
CA TYR A 278 2.12 22.20 0.78
C TYR A 278 0.82 21.77 0.10
N LEU A 279 0.00 20.96 0.79
CA LEU A 279 -1.25 20.44 0.24
C LEU A 279 -2.21 21.57 -0.13
N ALA A 280 -2.33 22.59 0.71
CA ALA A 280 -3.14 23.78 0.43
C ALA A 280 -2.64 24.53 -0.82
N GLN A 281 -1.32 24.67 -1.01
CA GLN A 281 -0.76 25.27 -2.23
C GLN A 281 -1.08 24.43 -3.48
N ARG A 282 -1.04 23.10 -3.38
CA ARG A 282 -1.40 22.20 -4.49
C ARG A 282 -2.88 22.29 -4.82
N GLU A 283 -3.74 22.37 -3.81
CA GLU A 283 -5.18 22.53 -3.98
C GLU A 283 -5.54 23.87 -4.62
N GLN A 284 -4.93 24.98 -4.17
CA GLN A 284 -5.07 26.30 -4.78
C GLN A 284 -4.63 26.33 -6.25
N ALA A 285 -3.59 25.56 -6.60
CA ALA A 285 -3.14 25.38 -7.98
C ALA A 285 -4.03 24.42 -8.80
N GLY A 286 -5.09 23.85 -8.21
CA GLY A 286 -6.00 22.92 -8.87
C GLY A 286 -5.39 21.54 -9.15
N PHE A 287 -4.39 21.10 -8.36
CA PHE A 287 -3.70 19.82 -8.52
C PHE A 287 -3.19 19.58 -9.97
N PRO A 288 -2.26 20.40 -10.48
CA PRO A 288 -1.90 20.44 -11.90
C PRO A 288 -1.24 19.17 -12.47
N LEU A 289 -0.86 18.21 -11.62
CA LEU A 289 -0.33 16.91 -12.04
C LEU A 289 -1.41 15.83 -12.18
N VAL A 290 -2.69 16.12 -11.88
CA VAL A 290 -3.79 15.20 -12.18
C VAL A 290 -3.79 14.88 -13.68
N GLY A 291 -3.85 13.58 -14.02
CA GLY A 291 -3.76 13.09 -15.39
C GLY A 291 -2.33 12.98 -15.96
N LYS A 292 -1.29 13.35 -15.20
CA LYS A 292 0.11 13.02 -15.51
C LYS A 292 0.44 11.62 -14.99
N PHE A 293 1.62 11.11 -15.36
CA PHE A 293 2.09 9.76 -14.99
C PHE A 293 1.02 8.70 -15.28
N PRO A 294 0.65 8.48 -16.56
CA PRO A 294 -0.42 7.55 -16.88
C PRO A 294 -0.10 6.20 -16.22
N VAL A 295 -0.93 5.82 -15.26
CA VAL A 295 -0.86 4.51 -14.66
C VAL A 295 -1.24 3.56 -15.79
N ALA A 296 -0.32 2.71 -16.22
CA ALA A 296 -0.71 1.52 -16.92
C ALA A 296 -1.60 0.77 -15.92
N ARG A 297 -2.92 0.98 -15.98
CA ARG A 297 -3.87 0.16 -15.24
C ARG A 297 -3.41 -1.26 -15.51
N SER A 298 -3.13 -2.04 -14.46
CA SER A 298 -2.88 -3.47 -14.60
C SER A 298 -3.90 -3.95 -15.63
N ALA A 299 -3.37 -4.47 -16.74
CA ALA A 299 -4.07 -4.54 -18.02
C ALA A 299 -5.55 -4.80 -17.75
N GLN A 300 -6.41 -3.81 -18.01
CA GLN A 300 -7.86 -3.87 -17.74
C GLN A 300 -8.25 -5.31 -17.99
N ARG A 301 -8.52 -6.08 -16.91
CA ARG A 301 -8.75 -7.52 -17.03
C ARG A 301 -9.77 -7.63 -18.14
N SER A 302 -9.35 -8.11 -19.30
CA SER A 302 -10.22 -8.20 -20.47
C SER A 302 -11.43 -8.94 -19.95
N ALA A 303 -12.63 -8.37 -20.09
CA ALA A 303 -13.86 -8.99 -19.61
C ALA A 303 -13.81 -10.44 -20.07
N VAL A 304 -13.62 -11.36 -19.11
CA VAL A 304 -13.46 -12.78 -19.43
C VAL A 304 -14.78 -13.15 -20.08
N GLU A 305 -14.75 -13.52 -21.36
CA GLU A 305 -15.92 -14.13 -21.98
C GLU A 305 -16.21 -15.39 -21.17
N LEU A 306 -17.28 -15.34 -20.39
CA LEU A 306 -17.72 -16.48 -19.62
C LEU A 306 -18.07 -17.57 -20.62
N GLY A 307 -17.34 -18.69 -20.54
CA GLY A 307 -17.74 -19.90 -21.26
C GLY A 307 -19.16 -20.34 -20.87
N ALA A 308 -19.70 -21.30 -21.60
CA ALA A 308 -21.02 -21.84 -21.29
C ALA A 308 -21.10 -22.31 -19.83
N ALA A 309 -22.07 -21.78 -19.07
CA ALA A 309 -22.26 -22.17 -17.68
C ALA A 309 -22.52 -23.68 -17.57
N PRO A 310 -22.00 -24.34 -16.51
CA PRO A 310 -22.32 -25.73 -16.24
C PRO A 310 -23.83 -25.94 -16.14
N LYS A 311 -24.33 -27.09 -16.62
CA LYS A 311 -25.76 -27.47 -16.50
C LYS A 311 -26.04 -28.40 -15.31
N LYS A 312 -24.99 -28.84 -14.63
CA LYS A 312 -25.02 -29.74 -13.48
C LYS A 312 -24.05 -29.19 -12.43
N PRO A 313 -24.16 -29.62 -11.15
CA PRO A 313 -23.17 -29.29 -10.14
C PRO A 313 -21.76 -29.57 -10.64
N ALA A 314 -20.85 -28.62 -10.46
CA ALA A 314 -19.49 -28.69 -10.97
C ALA A 314 -18.49 -28.06 -10.00
N PRO A 315 -17.21 -28.45 -10.07
CA PRO A 315 -16.18 -27.81 -9.27
C PRO A 315 -16.04 -26.32 -9.60
N PHE A 316 -15.93 -25.49 -8.57
CA PHE A 316 -15.63 -24.07 -8.68
C PHE A 316 -14.34 -23.76 -7.94
N VAL A 317 -13.47 -22.95 -8.55
CA VAL A 317 -12.22 -22.48 -7.95
C VAL A 317 -12.20 -20.96 -8.00
N LEU A 318 -12.00 -20.35 -6.84
CA LEU A 318 -11.60 -18.95 -6.71
C LEU A 318 -10.15 -18.91 -6.27
N GLU A 319 -9.33 -18.18 -7.00
CA GLU A 319 -7.97 -17.87 -6.62
C GLU A 319 -7.83 -16.36 -6.38
N VAL A 320 -7.40 -16.00 -5.17
CA VAL A 320 -7.06 -14.64 -4.78
C VAL A 320 -5.53 -14.57 -4.70
N GLY A 321 -4.93 -13.82 -5.63
CA GLY A 321 -3.52 -13.45 -5.55
C GLY A 321 -3.35 -12.37 -4.49
N VAL A 322 -2.35 -12.54 -3.64
CA VAL A 322 -1.92 -11.56 -2.63
C VAL A 322 -0.42 -11.36 -2.78
N GLU A 323 0.09 -10.20 -2.39
CA GLU A 323 1.51 -9.90 -2.52
C GLU A 323 2.36 -10.81 -1.65
N GLU A 324 2.21 -10.67 -0.33
CA GLU A 324 2.79 -11.57 0.67
C GLU A 324 1.95 -11.52 1.95
N LEU A 325 1.46 -12.68 2.39
CA LEU A 325 0.83 -12.89 3.68
C LEU A 325 1.84 -13.47 4.68
N PRO A 326 1.87 -12.95 5.92
CA PRO A 326 2.61 -13.59 6.99
C PRO A 326 2.22 -15.05 7.15
N ALA A 327 3.20 -15.93 7.39
CA ALA A 327 2.95 -17.36 7.54
C ALA A 327 1.95 -17.66 8.68
N ASP A 328 2.03 -16.91 9.77
CA ASP A 328 1.17 -17.05 10.94
C ASP A 328 -0.29 -16.64 10.66
N ASP A 329 -0.51 -15.76 9.67
CA ASP A 329 -1.85 -15.32 9.27
C ASP A 329 -2.54 -16.29 8.31
N LEU A 330 -1.80 -17.22 7.70
CA LEU A 330 -2.36 -18.14 6.70
C LEU A 330 -3.49 -19.00 7.28
N GLU A 331 -3.35 -19.52 8.50
CA GLU A 331 -4.40 -20.33 9.12
C GLU A 331 -5.66 -19.50 9.41
N THR A 332 -5.47 -18.25 9.88
CA THR A 332 -6.56 -17.32 10.16
C THR A 332 -7.27 -16.93 8.86
N ALA A 333 -6.52 -16.58 7.81
CA ALA A 333 -7.04 -16.25 6.49
C ALA A 333 -7.80 -17.43 5.87
N GLN A 334 -7.26 -18.65 5.96
CA GLN A 334 -7.93 -19.86 5.46
C GLN A 334 -9.26 -20.12 6.15
N ARG A 335 -9.29 -19.99 7.49
CA ARG A 335 -10.51 -20.19 8.28
C ARG A 335 -11.55 -19.14 7.96
N TRP A 336 -11.14 -17.87 7.99
CA TRP A 336 -12.01 -16.75 7.65
C TRP A 336 -12.58 -16.91 6.25
N MET A 337 -11.76 -17.20 5.24
CA MET A 337 -12.23 -17.40 3.88
C MET A 337 -13.24 -18.53 3.75
N ARG A 338 -13.02 -19.67 4.41
CA ARG A 338 -13.96 -20.78 4.36
C ARG A 338 -15.31 -20.35 4.93
N GLU A 339 -15.30 -19.84 6.16
CA GLU A 339 -16.52 -19.49 6.90
C GLU A 339 -17.26 -18.32 6.24
N SER A 340 -16.55 -17.27 5.83
CA SER A 340 -17.15 -16.10 5.18
C SER A 340 -17.64 -16.43 3.78
N PHE A 341 -16.92 -17.24 3.00
CA PHE A 341 -17.39 -17.63 1.66
C PHE A 341 -18.65 -18.50 1.73
N GLU A 342 -18.69 -19.49 2.63
CA GLU A 342 -19.89 -20.30 2.83
C GLU A 342 -21.08 -19.45 3.27
N ARG A 343 -20.88 -18.54 4.22
CA ARG A 343 -21.95 -17.70 4.78
C ARG A 343 -22.39 -16.59 3.83
N ASP A 344 -21.46 -15.76 3.40
CA ASP A 344 -21.73 -14.46 2.76
C ASP A 344 -21.84 -14.56 1.24
N VAL A 345 -21.33 -15.64 0.64
CA VAL A 345 -21.40 -15.87 -0.81
C VAL A 345 -22.38 -16.99 -1.12
N LEU A 346 -22.16 -18.21 -0.59
CA LEU A 346 -22.96 -19.37 -0.98
C LEU A 346 -24.36 -19.34 -0.35
N ALA A 347 -24.43 -19.30 0.98
CA ALA A 347 -25.69 -19.33 1.71
C ALA A 347 -26.53 -18.06 1.47
N ALA A 348 -25.90 -16.88 1.49
CA ALA A 348 -26.59 -15.60 1.24
C ALA A 348 -27.24 -15.52 -0.16
N ASN A 349 -26.81 -16.35 -1.12
CA ASN A 349 -27.35 -16.38 -2.47
C ASN A 349 -28.05 -17.71 -2.82
N ASP A 350 -28.38 -18.53 -1.83
CA ASP A 350 -29.09 -19.81 -1.99
C ASP A 350 -28.43 -20.77 -3.01
N LEU A 351 -27.09 -20.73 -3.12
CA LEU A 351 -26.32 -21.60 -4.00
C LEU A 351 -26.03 -22.92 -3.28
N ALA A 352 -26.68 -24.01 -3.70
CA ALA A 352 -26.35 -25.33 -3.19
C ALA A 352 -24.92 -25.74 -3.58
N HIS A 353 -24.20 -26.40 -2.68
CA HIS A 353 -22.80 -26.73 -2.89
C HIS A 353 -22.37 -28.02 -2.18
N GLY A 354 -21.34 -28.67 -2.73
CA GLY A 354 -20.56 -29.71 -2.05
C GLY A 354 -19.59 -29.15 -1.01
N ALA A 355 -18.58 -29.92 -0.64
CA ALA A 355 -17.59 -29.49 0.34
C ALA A 355 -16.80 -28.25 -0.13
N VAL A 356 -16.56 -27.31 0.78
CA VAL A 356 -15.69 -26.14 0.55
C VAL A 356 -14.35 -26.38 1.23
N ARG A 357 -13.28 -26.30 0.43
CA ARG A 357 -11.90 -26.42 0.89
C ARG A 357 -11.19 -25.10 0.62
N VAL A 358 -10.28 -24.75 1.52
CA VAL A 358 -9.42 -23.58 1.35
C VAL A 358 -7.97 -24.05 1.46
N ALA A 359 -7.16 -23.63 0.50
CA ALA A 359 -5.71 -23.82 0.51
C ALA A 359 -5.04 -22.44 0.44
N ALA A 360 -3.89 -22.30 1.08
CA ALA A 360 -3.14 -21.05 1.04
C ALA A 360 -1.64 -21.30 0.88
N THR A 361 -1.01 -20.36 0.21
CA THR A 361 0.42 -20.06 0.27
C THR A 361 0.55 -18.59 0.64
N PRO A 362 1.73 -18.11 1.07
CA PRO A 362 1.94 -16.68 1.32
C PRO A 362 1.53 -15.74 0.18
N ARG A 363 1.42 -16.20 -1.07
CA ARG A 363 1.02 -15.36 -2.22
C ARG A 363 -0.31 -15.71 -2.86
N ARG A 364 -0.98 -16.76 -2.41
CA ARG A 364 -2.20 -17.29 -3.06
C ARG A 364 -3.14 -17.88 -2.03
N LEU A 365 -4.41 -17.50 -2.11
CA LEU A 365 -5.49 -18.08 -1.34
C LEU A 365 -6.49 -18.69 -2.33
N ILE A 366 -6.85 -19.95 -2.12
CA ILE A 366 -7.67 -20.72 -3.05
C ILE A 366 -8.88 -21.24 -2.31
N VAL A 367 -10.08 -20.91 -2.79
CA VAL A 367 -11.33 -21.55 -2.38
C VAL A 367 -11.73 -22.56 -3.46
N LEU A 368 -11.91 -23.81 -3.08
CA LEU A 368 -12.38 -24.90 -3.94
C LEU A 368 -13.74 -25.37 -3.42
N VAL A 369 -14.76 -25.33 -4.28
CA VAL A 369 -16.09 -25.89 -4.02
C VAL A 369 -16.26 -27.10 -4.92
N GLU A 370 -16.50 -28.29 -4.37
CA GLU A 370 -16.49 -29.54 -5.16
C GLU A 370 -17.69 -29.68 -6.12
N GLU A 371 -18.89 -29.31 -5.66
CA GLU A 371 -20.14 -29.49 -6.42
C GLU A 371 -21.02 -28.23 -6.34
N LEU A 372 -20.57 -27.12 -6.90
CA LEU A 372 -21.36 -25.89 -6.92
C LEU A 372 -22.53 -26.03 -7.91
N ALA A 373 -23.75 -25.78 -7.43
CA ALA A 373 -24.95 -25.81 -8.27
C ALA A 373 -24.88 -24.77 -9.41
N PRO A 374 -25.44 -25.09 -10.58
CA PRO A 374 -25.37 -24.20 -11.74
C PRO A 374 -26.22 -22.92 -11.60
N SER A 375 -27.15 -22.90 -10.65
CA SER A 375 -28.03 -21.78 -10.36
C SER A 375 -28.43 -21.78 -8.88
N SER A 376 -28.85 -20.61 -8.38
CA SER A 376 -29.44 -20.51 -7.04
C SER A 376 -30.76 -21.27 -6.96
N THR A 377 -31.08 -21.76 -5.77
CA THR A 377 -32.29 -22.55 -5.51
C THR A 377 -33.52 -21.71 -5.81
N GLU A 378 -34.41 -22.20 -6.67
CA GLU A 378 -35.71 -21.57 -6.89
C GLU A 378 -36.58 -21.78 -5.65
N SER A 379 -37.13 -20.68 -5.15
CA SER A 379 -38.08 -20.68 -4.05
C SER A 379 -39.26 -19.77 -4.37
N GLU A 380 -40.41 -20.15 -3.83
CA GLU A 380 -41.63 -19.35 -3.89
C GLU A 380 -41.81 -18.64 -2.54
N LYS A 381 -41.76 -17.31 -2.55
CA LYS A 381 -42.07 -16.50 -1.37
C LYS A 381 -43.45 -15.89 -1.52
N VAL A 382 -44.34 -16.22 -0.59
CA VAL A 382 -45.68 -15.62 -0.53
C VAL A 382 -45.58 -14.27 0.17
N GLU A 383 -45.69 -13.20 -0.60
CA GLU A 383 -45.69 -11.83 -0.11
C GLU A 383 -47.11 -11.43 0.31
N ARG A 384 -47.25 -10.93 1.53
CA ARG A 384 -48.56 -10.52 2.08
C ARG A 384 -48.77 -9.03 1.85
N GLY A 385 -49.85 -8.70 1.15
CA GLY A 385 -50.35 -7.36 0.91
C GLY A 385 -51.37 -6.89 1.94
N PRO A 386 -52.11 -5.81 1.62
CA PRO A 386 -53.17 -5.30 2.49
C PRO A 386 -54.28 -6.36 2.70
N HIS A 387 -54.92 -6.31 3.88
CA HIS A 387 -56.11 -7.13 4.15
C HIS A 387 -57.27 -6.70 3.25
N GLU A 388 -58.22 -7.60 2.98
CA GLU A 388 -59.28 -7.43 1.98
C GLU A 388 -59.98 -6.07 2.03
N ALA A 389 -60.38 -5.61 3.22
CA ALA A 389 -61.12 -4.35 3.39
C ALA A 389 -60.27 -3.09 3.12
N ALA A 390 -58.94 -3.20 3.16
CA ALA A 390 -58.02 -2.15 2.74
C ALA A 390 -57.55 -2.31 1.28
N ALA A 391 -57.74 -3.50 0.69
CA ALA A 391 -57.26 -3.83 -0.65
C ALA A 391 -58.27 -3.49 -1.76
N PHE A 392 -59.57 -3.63 -1.48
CA PHE A 392 -60.65 -3.36 -2.41
C PHE A 392 -61.67 -2.39 -1.81
N ASP A 393 -62.19 -1.48 -2.63
CA ASP A 393 -63.28 -0.58 -2.24
C ASP A 393 -64.66 -1.25 -2.28
N ALA A 394 -65.71 -0.48 -1.97
CA ALA A 394 -67.10 -0.95 -1.96
C ALA A 394 -67.60 -1.42 -3.34
N HIS A 395 -66.93 -1.04 -4.43
CA HIS A 395 -67.23 -1.46 -5.80
C HIS A 395 -66.34 -2.61 -6.27
N GLY A 396 -65.45 -3.11 -5.41
CA GLY A 396 -64.52 -4.19 -5.72
C GLY A 396 -63.29 -3.74 -6.52
N GLN A 397 -63.03 -2.43 -6.63
CA GLN A 397 -61.86 -1.91 -7.34
C GLN A 397 -60.61 -1.83 -6.42
N PRO A 398 -59.40 -2.02 -6.96
CA PRO A 398 -58.15 -1.88 -6.20
C PRO A 398 -57.99 -0.48 -5.58
N THR A 399 -57.73 -0.43 -4.27
CA THR A 399 -57.45 0.83 -3.58
C THR A 399 -56.03 1.33 -3.88
N PRO A 400 -55.71 2.61 -3.58
CA PRO A 400 -54.33 3.11 -3.66
C PRO A 400 -53.33 2.29 -2.84
N ALA A 401 -53.76 1.68 -1.73
CA ALA A 401 -52.91 0.81 -0.91
C ALA A 401 -52.53 -0.48 -1.65
N LEU A 402 -53.49 -1.10 -2.35
CA LEU A 402 -53.24 -2.28 -3.18
C LEU A 402 -52.37 -1.92 -4.40
N LEU A 403 -52.65 -0.79 -5.06
CA LEU A 403 -51.87 -0.33 -6.22
C LEU A 403 -50.41 -0.01 -5.87
N GLY A 404 -50.17 0.63 -4.71
CA GLY A 404 -48.82 0.93 -4.23
C GLY A 404 -48.04 -0.33 -3.87
N TRP A 405 -48.70 -1.29 -3.24
CA TRP A 405 -48.11 -2.60 -2.93
C TRP A 405 -47.80 -3.39 -4.21
N ALA A 406 -48.74 -3.45 -5.16
CA ALA A 406 -48.57 -4.12 -6.45
C ALA A 406 -47.38 -3.57 -7.24
N ARG A 407 -47.22 -2.24 -7.27
CA ARG A 407 -46.07 -1.58 -7.91
C ARG A 407 -44.75 -1.98 -7.26
N LYS A 408 -44.69 -2.06 -5.92
CA LYS A 408 -43.49 -2.51 -5.19
C LYS A 408 -43.14 -3.96 -5.49
N MET A 409 -44.16 -4.82 -5.66
CA MET A 409 -44.02 -6.25 -5.92
C MET A 409 -43.87 -6.61 -7.40
N GLY A 410 -44.03 -5.65 -8.31
CA GLY A 410 -43.97 -5.88 -9.77
C GLY A 410 -45.21 -6.57 -10.35
N VAL A 411 -46.35 -6.55 -9.66
CA VAL A 411 -47.59 -7.20 -10.11
C VAL A 411 -48.31 -6.28 -11.11
N PRO A 412 -48.62 -6.76 -12.34
CA PRO A 412 -49.39 -5.99 -13.32
C PRO A 412 -50.78 -5.61 -12.80
N ASN A 413 -51.21 -4.37 -13.00
CA ASN A 413 -52.50 -3.86 -12.53
C ASN A 413 -53.70 -4.69 -13.00
N GLY A 414 -53.61 -5.30 -14.19
CA GLY A 414 -54.68 -6.13 -14.76
C GLY A 414 -54.90 -7.46 -14.02
N LEU A 415 -54.02 -7.84 -13.11
CA LEU A 415 -54.13 -9.05 -12.29
C LEU A 415 -54.60 -8.76 -10.85
N LEU A 416 -54.86 -7.49 -10.50
CA LEU A 416 -55.28 -7.09 -9.16
C LEU A 416 -56.78 -7.28 -8.97
N ASN A 417 -57.19 -8.50 -8.65
CA ASN A 417 -58.58 -8.85 -8.35
C ASN A 417 -58.67 -9.67 -7.06
N ARG A 418 -59.90 -10.03 -6.66
CA ARG A 418 -60.16 -10.78 -5.42
C ARG A 418 -59.64 -12.23 -5.45
N ASP A 419 -59.19 -12.74 -6.59
CA ASP A 419 -58.62 -14.10 -6.71
C ASP A 419 -57.23 -14.19 -6.05
N LEU A 420 -56.59 -13.04 -5.79
CA LEU A 420 -55.35 -12.95 -5.02
C LEU A 420 -55.59 -13.01 -3.49
N LEU A 421 -56.82 -13.19 -3.01
CA LEU A 421 -57.11 -13.26 -1.57
C LEU A 421 -56.86 -14.66 -1.02
N SER A 422 -56.00 -14.75 0.00
CA SER A 422 -55.79 -15.96 0.80
C SER A 422 -56.09 -15.72 2.27
N GLU A 423 -56.57 -16.76 2.97
CA GLU A 423 -56.83 -16.69 4.41
C GLU A 423 -55.54 -16.93 5.21
N VAL A 424 -55.16 -15.94 6.04
CA VAL A 424 -53.97 -16.01 6.89
C VAL A 424 -54.36 -15.57 8.30
N GLY A 425 -54.34 -16.50 9.26
CA GLY A 425 -54.67 -16.22 10.67
C GLY A 425 -56.10 -15.72 10.90
N GLY A 426 -57.09 -16.28 10.18
CA GLY A 426 -58.50 -15.95 10.31
C GLY A 426 -58.94 -14.64 9.64
N LYS A 427 -58.08 -14.03 8.82
CA LYS A 427 -58.38 -12.83 8.02
C LYS A 427 -57.89 -13.02 6.57
N ARG A 428 -58.61 -12.42 5.60
CA ARG A 428 -58.25 -12.48 4.18
C ARG A 428 -57.29 -11.35 3.80
N TYR A 429 -56.17 -11.72 3.19
CA TYR A 429 -55.14 -10.80 2.69
C TYR A 429 -54.91 -11.03 1.21
N VAL A 430 -54.56 -9.97 0.48
CA VAL A 430 -53.97 -10.16 -0.84
C VAL A 430 -52.61 -10.83 -0.66
N THR A 431 -52.37 -11.92 -1.37
CA THR A 431 -51.10 -12.62 -1.39
C THR A 431 -50.60 -12.72 -2.83
N PHE A 432 -49.28 -12.63 -3.01
CA PHE A 432 -48.65 -12.84 -4.29
C PHE A 432 -47.45 -13.77 -4.12
N THR A 433 -47.43 -14.85 -4.88
CA THR A 433 -46.30 -15.76 -4.91
C THR A 433 -45.23 -15.18 -5.83
N ARG A 434 -44.14 -14.72 -5.25
CA ARG A 434 -42.97 -14.28 -5.99
C ARG A 434 -42.00 -15.45 -6.13
N HIS A 435 -41.63 -15.76 -7.35
CA HIS A 435 -40.49 -16.65 -7.61
C HIS A 435 -39.19 -15.88 -7.34
N VAL A 436 -38.35 -16.42 -6.46
CA VAL A 436 -37.05 -15.87 -6.08
C VAL A 436 -36.01 -16.99 -6.22
N GLY A 437 -34.90 -16.71 -6.90
CA GLY A 437 -33.86 -17.72 -7.17
C GLY A 437 -33.71 -18.00 -8.67
N GLY A 438 -33.13 -19.14 -9.03
CA GLY A 438 -32.94 -19.57 -10.43
C GLY A 438 -31.90 -18.74 -11.21
N ARG A 439 -31.17 -17.83 -10.53
CA ARG A 439 -30.12 -17.04 -11.16
C ARG A 439 -28.92 -17.95 -11.46
N PRO A 440 -28.31 -17.87 -12.65
CA PRO A 440 -27.08 -18.60 -12.94
C PRO A 440 -26.00 -18.29 -11.90
N ALA A 441 -25.33 -19.32 -11.40
CA ALA A 441 -24.31 -19.17 -10.35
C ALA A 441 -23.18 -18.21 -10.78
N ALA A 442 -22.80 -18.23 -12.07
CA ALA A 442 -21.79 -17.32 -12.61
C ALA A 442 -22.17 -15.84 -12.42
N GLU A 443 -23.44 -15.46 -12.68
CA GLU A 443 -23.91 -14.08 -12.50
C GLU A 443 -23.93 -13.67 -11.04
N VAL A 444 -24.39 -14.58 -10.17
CA VAL A 444 -24.41 -14.36 -8.72
C VAL A 444 -22.99 -14.14 -8.20
N LEU A 445 -22.03 -14.99 -8.57
CA LEU A 445 -20.65 -14.89 -8.13
C LEU A 445 -19.98 -13.61 -8.64
N ILE A 446 -20.20 -13.21 -9.90
CA ILE A 446 -19.64 -11.95 -10.43
C ILE A 446 -20.10 -10.73 -9.63
N GLU A 447 -21.35 -10.73 -9.18
CA GLU A 447 -21.89 -9.65 -8.35
C GLU A 447 -21.38 -9.72 -6.90
N ALA A 448 -21.31 -10.92 -6.32
CA ALA A 448 -20.97 -11.12 -4.92
C ALA A 448 -19.46 -10.99 -4.63
N MET A 449 -18.60 -11.45 -5.53
CA MET A 449 -17.14 -11.54 -5.29
C MET A 449 -16.49 -10.20 -4.94
N PRO A 450 -16.72 -9.07 -5.66
CA PRO A 450 -16.10 -7.81 -5.29
C PRO A 450 -16.51 -7.34 -3.89
N ARG A 451 -17.81 -7.48 -3.54
CA ARG A 451 -18.34 -7.07 -2.24
C ARG A 451 -17.87 -7.95 -1.07
N TRP A 452 -17.44 -9.17 -1.36
CA TRP A 452 -16.92 -10.09 -0.36
C TRP A 452 -15.43 -9.87 -0.07
N LEU A 453 -14.70 -9.35 -1.07
CA LEU A 453 -13.27 -9.04 -0.95
C LEU A 453 -12.99 -7.62 -0.42
N ASP A 454 -13.89 -6.66 -0.71
CA ASP A 454 -13.89 -5.31 -0.13
C ASP A 454 -14.31 -5.34 1.36
#